data_AF-A0A972F433-F1
#
_entry.id   AF-A0A972F433-F1
#
_cell.length_a   1.000
_cell.length_b   1.000
_cell.length_c   1.000
_cell.angle_alpha   90.00
_cell.angle_beta   90.00
_cell.angle_gamma   90.00
#
_symmetry.space_group_name_H-M   'P 1'
#
loop_
_entity.id
_entity.type
_entity.pdbx_description
1 polymer ?
#
loop_
_entity_poly.entity_id
_entity_poly.type
_entity_poly.pdbx_seq_one_letter_code
_entity_poly.pdbx_strand_id
1 'polypeptide(L)'
;MLTKTQYEEILYRRDFRRSDGRGWLGRDETITSAVVAVRDGAGQEHADMVANVAVHDGVSVVFLLRGGRSGGVYTVSVRVTTDKGQKFEDMLTLTVSGGGA
;
A
#
# COMPACT_ATOMS: atom_id res chain seq x y z
N MET A 1 20.87 -9.19 -19.26
CA MET A 1 19.40 -9.01 -19.37
C MET A 1 19.07 -7.60 -18.93
N LEU A 2 18.51 -6.77 -19.81
CA LEU A 2 18.01 -5.45 -19.43
C LEU A 2 16.69 -5.64 -18.68
N THR A 3 16.69 -5.34 -17.38
CA THR A 3 15.48 -5.30 -16.58
C THR A 3 14.68 -4.08 -17.02
N LYS A 4 13.65 -4.28 -17.85
CA LYS A 4 12.76 -3.19 -18.27
C LYS A 4 11.93 -2.79 -17.05
N THR A 5 12.32 -1.72 -16.37
CA THR A 5 11.49 -1.07 -15.34
C THR A 5 10.25 -0.54 -16.05
N GLN A 6 9.06 -0.95 -15.62
CA GLN A 6 7.83 -0.36 -16.16
C GLN A 6 7.43 0.80 -15.28
N TYR A 7 7.19 1.95 -15.90
CA TYR A 7 6.74 3.15 -15.21
C TYR A 7 5.21 3.09 -15.11
N GLU A 8 4.69 2.17 -14.30
CA GLU A 8 3.28 2.18 -13.92
C GLU A 8 3.12 3.04 -12.66
N GLU A 9 2.28 4.05 -12.72
CA GLU A 9 1.79 4.76 -11.55
C GLU A 9 0.44 4.16 -11.15
N ILE A 10 0.39 3.52 -9.99
CA ILE A 10 -0.84 2.87 -9.51
C ILE A 10 -1.28 3.54 -8.21
N LEU A 11 -2.45 4.18 -8.26
CA LEU A 11 -3.09 4.77 -7.09
C LEU A 11 -3.91 3.71 -6.36
N TYR A 12 -3.60 3.48 -5.10
CA TYR A 12 -4.33 2.59 -4.22
C TYR A 12 -5.09 3.37 -3.16
N ARG A 13 -6.28 2.87 -2.85
CA ARG A 13 -7.04 3.25 -1.66
C ARG A 13 -7.28 2.00 -0.81
N ARG A 14 -6.99 2.12 0.49
CA ARG A 14 -7.29 1.11 1.50
C ARG A 14 -8.17 1.69 2.58
N ASP A 15 -9.42 1.21 2.64
CA ASP A 15 -10.40 1.60 3.65
C ASP A 15 -10.28 0.68 4.88
N PHE A 16 -9.96 1.28 6.04
CA PHE A 16 -9.86 0.54 7.30
C PHE A 16 -11.19 0.55 8.06
N ARG A 17 -12.04 1.55 7.82
CA ARG A 17 -13.45 1.52 8.19
C ARG A 17 -14.27 1.13 6.97
N ARG A 18 -14.97 -0.01 7.03
CA ARG A 18 -15.80 -0.53 5.94
C ARG A 18 -17.27 -0.59 6.35
N SER A 19 -18.16 -0.26 5.44
CA SER A 19 -19.62 -0.29 5.65
C SER A 19 -20.20 -1.70 5.75
N ASP A 20 -19.47 -2.71 5.25
CA ASP A 20 -19.83 -4.13 5.31
C ASP A 20 -19.53 -4.80 6.67
N GLY A 21 -19.07 -4.01 7.65
CA GLY A 21 -18.72 -4.50 8.99
C GLY A 21 -17.41 -5.29 9.06
N ARG A 22 -16.66 -5.41 7.95
CA ARG A 22 -15.36 -6.11 7.91
C ARG A 22 -14.17 -5.17 8.06
N GLY A 23 -14.41 -3.89 8.37
CA GLY A 23 -13.37 -2.92 8.67
C GLY A 23 -12.78 -3.16 10.05
N TRP A 24 -11.48 -2.93 10.20
CA TRP A 24 -10.80 -3.03 11.49
C TRP A 24 -10.99 -1.76 12.34
N LEU A 25 -11.07 -0.58 11.72
CA LEU A 25 -11.14 0.69 12.43
C LEU A 25 -12.49 0.88 13.13
N GLY A 26 -12.46 1.05 14.45
CA GLY A 26 -13.65 1.31 15.27
C GLY A 26 -14.42 2.56 14.84
N ARG A 27 -15.70 2.68 15.21
CA ARG A 27 -16.58 3.79 14.79
C ARG A 27 -16.09 5.17 15.26
N ASP A 28 -15.51 5.24 16.47
CA ASP A 28 -15.05 6.47 17.11
C ASP A 28 -13.51 6.54 17.16
N GLU A 29 -12.84 6.07 16.12
CA GLU A 29 -11.37 6.09 15.99
C GLU A 29 -10.93 6.75 14.70
N THR A 30 -9.77 7.41 14.71
CA THR A 30 -9.27 8.10 13.53
C THR A 30 -7.83 7.68 13.28
N ILE A 31 -7.49 7.37 12.04
CA ILE A 31 -6.10 7.16 11.64
C ILE A 31 -5.37 8.50 11.72
N THR A 32 -4.26 8.54 12.45
CA THR A 32 -3.41 9.73 12.61
C THR A 32 -2.14 9.66 11.78
N SER A 33 -1.68 8.45 11.45
CA SER A 33 -0.51 8.25 10.59
C SER A 33 -0.57 6.91 9.86
N ALA A 34 0.10 6.86 8.71
CA ALA A 34 0.24 5.66 7.90
C ALA A 34 1.66 5.55 7.32
N VAL A 35 2.15 4.32 7.22
CA VAL A 35 3.43 3.97 6.57
C VAL A 35 3.15 2.85 5.58
N VAL A 36 3.66 2.99 4.36
CA VAL A 36 3.60 1.96 3.33
C VAL A 36 5.02 1.46 3.05
N ALA A 37 5.17 0.14 2.95
CA ALA A 37 6.42 -0.48 2.53
C ALA A 37 6.15 -1.55 1.47
N VAL A 38 7.05 -1.66 0.49
CA VAL A 38 6.96 -2.63 -0.61
C VAL A 38 8.14 -3.59 -0.48
N ARG A 39 7.87 -4.90 -0.55
CA ARG A 39 8.90 -5.94 -0.57
C ARG A 39 8.69 -6.88 -1.74
N ASP A 40 9.76 -7.40 -2.31
CA ASP A 40 9.66 -8.46 -3.32
C ASP A 40 9.53 -9.86 -2.69
N GLY A 41 9.46 -10.89 -3.52
CA GLY A 41 9.39 -12.29 -3.06
C GLY A 41 10.63 -12.80 -2.31
N ALA A 42 11.75 -12.08 -2.36
CA ALA A 42 12.93 -12.37 -1.55
C ALA A 42 12.91 -11.63 -0.20
N GLY A 43 11.89 -10.79 0.04
CA GLY A 43 11.77 -9.96 1.24
C GLY A 43 12.60 -8.68 1.19
N GLN A 44 13.23 -8.36 0.05
CA GLN A 44 13.99 -7.12 -0.11
C GLN A 44 13.02 -5.94 -0.20
N GLU A 45 13.33 -4.85 0.51
CA GLU A 45 12.53 -3.63 0.49
C GLU A 45 12.84 -2.75 -0.73
N HIS A 46 11.79 -2.24 -1.36
CA HIS A 46 11.81 -1.35 -2.53
C HIS A 46 11.13 -0.02 -2.16
N ALA A 47 11.79 0.76 -1.30
CA ALA A 47 11.23 2.02 -0.78
C ALA A 47 11.03 3.09 -1.88
N ASP A 48 11.80 3.02 -2.95
CA ASP A 48 11.68 3.85 -4.15
C ASP A 48 10.35 3.65 -4.90
N MET A 49 9.69 2.50 -4.69
CA MET A 49 8.37 2.25 -5.26
C MET A 49 7.26 3.02 -4.55
N VAL A 50 7.47 3.54 -3.34
CA VAL A 50 6.45 4.29 -2.59
C VAL A 50 6.63 5.78 -2.86
N ALA A 51 5.74 6.36 -3.67
CA ALA A 51 5.87 7.76 -4.07
C ALA A 51 5.08 8.74 -3.22
N ASN A 52 3.93 8.31 -2.68
CA ASN A 52 3.14 9.13 -1.78
C ASN A 52 2.30 8.25 -0.86
N VAL A 53 2.06 8.73 0.36
CA VAL A 53 1.18 8.11 1.35
C VAL A 53 0.43 9.22 2.07
N ALA A 54 -0.90 9.14 2.07
CA ALA A 54 -1.76 10.10 2.75
C ALA A 54 -2.87 9.36 3.51
N VAL A 55 -3.17 9.84 4.71
CA VAL A 55 -4.40 9.48 5.41
C VAL A 55 -5.53 10.35 4.86
N HIS A 56 -6.63 9.74 4.45
CA HIS A 56 -7.78 10.42 3.87
C HIS A 56 -9.02 10.21 4.75
N ASP A 57 -9.64 11.34 5.12
CA ASP A 57 -10.79 11.47 6.03
C ASP A 57 -10.62 10.73 7.37
N GLY A 58 -9.38 10.42 7.75
CA GLY A 58 -9.06 9.70 8.97
C GLY A 58 -9.50 8.24 9.00
N VAL A 59 -9.96 7.67 7.88
CA VAL A 59 -10.53 6.29 7.84
C VAL A 59 -9.93 5.42 6.74
N SER A 60 -9.21 6.03 5.81
CA SER A 60 -8.58 5.34 4.69
C SER A 60 -7.16 5.83 4.48
N VAL A 61 -6.34 5.00 3.84
CA VAL A 61 -5.00 5.37 3.38
C VAL A 61 -5.00 5.34 1.86
N VAL A 62 -4.59 6.45 1.27
CA VAL A 62 -4.36 6.60 -0.16
C VAL A 62 -2.86 6.63 -0.38
N PHE A 63 -2.35 5.78 -1.27
CA PHE A 63 -0.93 5.73 -1.56
C PHE A 63 -0.69 5.49 -3.04
N LEU A 64 0.40 6.07 -3.53
CA LEU A 64 0.83 5.96 -4.91
C LEU A 64 2.08 5.09 -4.97
N LEU A 65 2.00 4.03 -5.77
CA LEU A 65 3.14 3.19 -6.09
C LEU A 65 3.63 3.48 -7.50
N ARG A 66 4.96 3.45 -7.69
CA ARG A 66 5.62 3.72 -8.97
C ARG A 66 6.69 2.68 -9.25
N GLY A 67 6.87 2.33 -10.52
CA GLY A 67 8.00 1.49 -10.95
C GLY A 67 7.77 0.00 -10.71
N GLY A 68 8.84 -0.70 -10.35
CA GLY A 68 8.86 -2.16 -10.27
C GLY A 68 9.24 -2.85 -11.58
N ARG A 69 9.53 -4.15 -11.47
CA ARG A 69 9.94 -4.98 -12.59
C ARG A 69 8.72 -5.60 -13.25
N SER A 70 8.65 -5.54 -14.58
CA SER A 70 7.68 -6.30 -15.40
C SER A 70 7.62 -7.77 -14.98
N GLY A 71 6.42 -8.27 -14.66
CA GLY A 71 6.18 -9.63 -14.16
C GLY A 71 6.60 -9.85 -12.70
N GLY A 72 7.05 -8.79 -12.01
CA GLY A 72 7.40 -8.81 -10.60
C GLY A 72 6.16 -8.91 -9.72
N VAL A 73 6.29 -9.69 -8.65
CA VAL A 73 5.29 -9.83 -7.60
C VAL A 73 5.86 -9.26 -6.31
N TYR A 74 5.11 -8.35 -5.71
CA TYR A 74 5.51 -7.60 -4.53
C TYR A 74 4.44 -7.71 -3.44
N THR A 75 4.87 -7.72 -2.19
CA THR A 75 4.01 -7.56 -1.02
C THR A 75 4.06 -6.10 -0.59
N VAL A 76 2.90 -5.45 -0.54
CA VAL A 76 2.75 -4.09 -0.04
C VAL A 76 2.11 -4.17 1.34
N SER A 77 2.82 -3.69 2.36
CA SER A 77 2.33 -3.58 3.73
C SER A 77 1.87 -2.14 4.00
N VAL A 78 0.65 -1.97 4.50
CA VAL A 78 0.08 -0.68 4.92
C VAL A 78 -0.10 -0.71 6.43
N ARG A 79 0.71 0.05 7.15
CA ARG A 79 0.68 0.16 8.61
C ARG A 79 0.02 1.46 9.01
N VAL A 80 -0.93 1.40 9.94
CA VAL A 80 -1.65 2.57 10.43
C VAL A 80 -1.53 2.70 11.95
N THR A 81 -1.54 3.93 12.45
CA THR A 81 -1.71 4.24 13.89
C THR A 81 -2.93 5.12 14.07
N THR A 82 -3.72 4.87 15.11
CA THR A 82 -4.93 5.66 15.42
C THR A 82 -4.68 6.72 16.50
N ASP A 83 -5.64 7.63 16.66
CA ASP A 83 -5.74 8.61 17.75
C ASP A 83 -5.80 7.96 19.13
N LYS A 84 -6.27 6.72 19.23
CA LYS A 84 -6.24 5.90 20.45
C LYS A 84 -4.97 5.08 20.62
N GLY A 85 -3.98 5.28 19.75
CA GLY A 85 -2.68 4.59 19.81
C GLY A 85 -2.71 3.14 19.32
N GLN A 86 -3.82 2.66 18.78
CA GLN A 86 -3.89 1.31 18.20
C GLN A 86 -3.10 1.27 16.90
N LYS A 87 -2.52 0.10 16.59
CA LYS A 87 -1.73 -0.14 15.39
C LYS A 87 -2.27 -1.35 14.65
N PHE A 88 -2.27 -1.26 13.32
CA PHE A 88 -2.70 -2.36 12.45
C PHE A 88 -1.88 -2.38 11.16
N GLU A 89 -1.70 -3.57 10.60
CA GLU A 89 -0.99 -3.81 9.35
C GLU A 89 -1.90 -4.61 8.41
N ASP A 90 -2.22 -4.04 7.26
CA ASP A 90 -2.83 -4.74 6.13
C ASP A 90 -1.75 -5.09 5.10
N MET A 91 -1.93 -6.20 4.39
CA MET A 91 -1.01 -6.63 3.33
C MET A 91 -1.76 -6.92 2.05
N LEU A 92 -1.16 -6.55 0.92
CA LEU A 92 -1.69 -6.88 -0.40
C LEU A 92 -0.59 -7.27 -1.36
N THR A 93 -0.95 -8.09 -2.35
CA THR A 93 -0.06 -8.49 -3.43
C THR A 93 -0.22 -7.52 -4.60
N LEU A 94 0.89 -6.94 -5.04
CA LEU A 94 1.01 -6.17 -6.28
C LEU A 94 1.69 -7.05 -7.33
N THR A 95 1.04 -7.22 -8.48
CA THR A 95 1.66 -7.81 -9.66
C THR A 95 1.84 -6.71 -10.69
N VAL A 96 3.09 -6.44 -11.08
CA VAL A 96 3.39 -5.47 -12.14
C VAL A 96 3.22 -6.20 -13.46
N SER A 97 2.15 -5.88 -14.18
CA SER A 97 1.85 -6.47 -15.47
C SER A 97 2.99 -6.14 -16.41
N GLY A 98 3.56 -7.13 -17.10
CA GLY A 98 4.43 -6.81 -18.22
C GLY A 98 3.58 -6.29 -19.36
N GLY A 99 3.51 -4.98 -19.56
CA GLY A 99 2.98 -4.39 -20.80
C GLY A 99 3.62 -5.07 -22.00
N GLY A 100 2.81 -5.89 -22.69
CA GLY A 100 3.16 -6.50 -23.96
C GLY A 100 3.45 -5.38 -24.96
N ALA A 101 4.61 -5.47 -25.61
CA ALA A 101 4.83 -4.80 -26.87
C ALA A 101 4.15 -5.61 -27.97
#